data_AF-A0A1W6K4I5-F1
#
_entry.id   AF-A0A1W6K4I5-F1
#
_cell.length_a   1.000
_cell.length_b   1.000
_cell.length_c   1.000
_cell.angle_alpha   90.00
_cell.angle_beta   90.00
_cell.angle_gamma   90.00
#
_symmetry.space_group_name_H-M   'P 1'
#
loop_
_entity.id
_entity.type
_entity.pdbx_description
1 polymer ?
#
loop_
_entity_poly.entity_id
_entity_poly.type
_entity_poly.pdbx_seq_one_letter_code
_entity_poly.pdbx_strand_id
1 'polypeptide(L)'
;MLLNRVFRDPSTGKRYRVVLEHLSDLMLIDVDSDKAWPFPMSEEEFRSVGYDFISDPYPIPGVDDDSIGAKRRDEAWAAISPLLEHYQSLLIKNERNRLINELLKSTGKPRLYITRQLRRYWQRGMAPNALAPDYHNCGAKGRPRREVEQKVGPKRTITPGVGVPVTEEVAELFRMALDGFYLTNEKVP
;
A
#
# COMPACT_ATOMS: atom_id res chain seq x y z
N MET A 1 -5.72 4.82 26.40
CA MET A 1 -5.32 3.84 25.38
C MET A 1 -5.43 4.46 24.01
N LEU A 2 -4.34 5.10 23.60
CA LEU A 2 -4.09 5.71 22.30
C LEU A 2 -3.54 4.68 21.28
N LEU A 3 -3.01 3.55 21.75
CA LEU A 3 -2.42 2.52 20.91
C LEU A 3 -3.31 2.14 19.73
N ASN A 4 -2.67 2.03 18.56
CA ASN A 4 -3.24 1.67 17.27
C ASN A 4 -4.28 2.66 16.70
N ARG A 5 -4.53 3.79 17.36
CA ARG A 5 -5.41 4.85 16.87
C ARG A 5 -4.66 5.81 15.95
N VAL A 6 -5.42 6.41 15.03
CA VAL A 6 -4.91 7.38 14.07
C VAL A 6 -5.43 8.76 14.43
N PHE A 7 -4.53 9.74 14.37
CA PHE A 7 -4.82 11.12 14.66
C PHE A 7 -4.31 12.04 13.54
N ARG A 8 -4.95 13.18 13.38
CA ARG A 8 -4.57 14.21 12.41
C ARG A 8 -4.00 15.41 13.14
N ASP A 9 -2.85 15.87 12.67
CA ASP A 9 -2.25 17.14 13.07
C ASP A 9 -3.10 18.29 12.52
N PRO A 10 -3.67 19.17 13.37
CA PRO A 10 -4.50 20.28 12.90
C PRO A 10 -3.70 21.33 12.13
N SER A 11 -2.39 21.44 12.37
CA SER A 11 -1.53 22.45 11.74
C SER A 11 -0.99 22.01 10.39
N THR A 12 -0.59 20.73 10.27
CA THR A 12 0.04 20.20 9.04
C THR A 12 -0.89 19.34 8.19
N GLY A 13 -2.03 18.91 8.74
CA GLY A 13 -2.94 17.95 8.10
C GLY A 13 -2.38 16.52 8.03
N LYS A 14 -1.16 16.27 8.50
CA LYS A 14 -0.55 14.94 8.51
C LYS A 14 -1.27 14.01 9.46
N ARG A 15 -1.24 12.72 9.12
CA ARG A 15 -1.91 11.66 9.88
C ARG A 15 -0.88 10.75 10.51
N TYR A 16 -1.06 10.48 11.79
CA TYR A 16 -0.13 9.69 12.58
C TYR A 16 -0.86 8.57 13.30
N ARG A 17 -0.28 7.37 13.31
CA ARG A 17 -0.75 6.26 14.15
C ARG A 17 0.15 6.10 15.37
N VAL A 18 -0.45 5.89 16.54
CA VAL A 18 0.29 5.48 17.75
C VAL A 18 0.61 3.99 17.66
N VAL A 19 1.89 3.64 17.62
CA VAL A 19 2.38 2.25 17.48
C VAL A 19 2.95 1.68 18.78
N LEU A 20 3.19 2.53 19.78
CA LEU A 20 3.54 2.14 21.14
C LEU A 20 3.05 3.22 22.10
N GLU A 21 2.50 2.80 23.24
CA GLU A 21 2.03 3.66 24.32
C GLU A 21 2.68 3.16 25.61
N HIS A 22 3.52 4.00 26.21
CA HIS A 22 4.08 3.84 27.55
C HIS A 22 3.44 4.86 28.50
N LEU A 23 3.87 4.90 29.77
CA LEU A 23 3.27 5.74 30.80
C LEU A 23 3.30 7.24 30.48
N SER A 24 4.35 7.72 29.80
CA SER A 24 4.51 9.13 29.45
C SER A 24 5.00 9.36 28.02
N ASP A 25 5.28 8.27 27.29
CA ASP A 25 5.93 8.30 25.99
C ASP A 25 5.09 7.54 24.96
N LEU A 26 4.98 8.13 23.78
CA LEU A 26 4.32 7.57 22.63
C LEU A 26 5.34 7.35 21.51
N MET A 27 5.11 6.32 20.70
CA MET A 27 5.76 6.19 19.40
C MET A 27 4.72 6.38 18.32
N LEU A 28 4.93 7.37 17.45
CA LEU A 28 4.02 7.71 16.35
C LEU A 28 4.66 7.34 15.02
N ILE A 29 3.85 6.98 14.03
CA ILE A 29 4.30 6.79 12.64
C ILE A 29 3.41 7.58 11.69
N ASP A 30 4.03 8.28 10.74
CA ASP A 30 3.33 8.91 9.61
C ASP A 30 2.71 7.82 8.73
N VAL A 31 1.38 7.81 8.60
CA VAL A 31 0.66 6.75 7.86
C VAL A 31 0.71 6.94 6.34
N ASP A 32 1.13 8.11 5.87
CA ASP A 32 1.11 8.49 4.45
C ASP A 32 2.51 8.53 3.81
N SER A 33 3.56 8.46 4.62
CA SER A 33 4.94 8.47 4.15
C SER A 33 5.47 7.07 3.81
N ASP A 34 5.88 6.86 2.55
CA ASP A 34 6.51 5.62 2.07
C ASP A 34 7.82 5.25 2.82
N LYS A 35 8.46 6.25 3.42
CA LYS A 35 9.75 6.12 4.11
C LYS A 35 9.63 6.29 5.63
N ALA A 36 8.41 6.30 6.17
CA ALA A 36 8.15 6.49 7.59
C ALA A 36 8.91 5.48 8.47
N TRP A 37 9.29 5.94 9.65
CA TRP A 37 9.68 5.11 10.78
C TRP A 37 9.01 5.68 12.03
N PRO A 38 8.71 4.84 13.02
CA PRO A 38 8.22 5.33 14.30
C PRO A 38 9.19 6.35 14.92
N PHE A 39 8.64 7.42 15.49
CA PHE A 39 9.38 8.46 16.19
C PHE A 39 8.75 8.73 17.57
N PRO A 40 9.55 9.10 18.58
CA PRO A 40 9.06 9.37 19.92
C PRO A 40 8.36 10.71 20.02
N MET A 41 7.38 10.81 20.93
CA MET A 41 6.70 12.03 21.36
C MET A 41 6.21 11.83 22.79
N SER A 42 6.32 12.84 23.66
CA SER A 42 5.75 12.72 25.00
C SER A 42 4.23 12.84 24.96
N GLU A 43 3.54 12.25 25.93
CA GLU A 43 2.09 12.39 26.03
C GLU A 43 1.67 13.85 26.27
N GLU A 44 2.50 14.62 26.99
CA GLU A 44 2.29 16.05 27.22
C GLU A 44 2.35 16.85 25.92
N GLU A 45 3.36 16.61 25.08
CA GLU A 45 3.50 17.23 23.76
C GLU A 45 2.34 16.83 22.84
N PHE A 46 1.98 15.55 22.83
CA PHE A 46 0.84 15.06 22.05
C PHE A 46 -0.47 15.76 22.44
N ARG A 47 -0.70 15.98 23.74
CA ARG A 47 -1.89 16.68 24.23
C ARG A 47 -1.85 18.19 23.94
N SER A 48 -0.68 18.82 24.02
CA SER A 48 -0.55 20.26 23.78
C SER A 48 -0.76 20.63 22.31
N VAL A 49 -0.34 19.78 21.38
CA VAL A 49 -0.58 19.95 19.93
C VAL A 49 -2.08 19.85 19.58
N GLY A 50 -2.86 19.08 20.36
CA GLY A 50 -4.30 18.97 20.15
C GLY A 50 -4.68 18.16 18.91
N TYR A 51 -4.04 16.99 18.73
CA TYR A 51 -4.32 16.09 17.62
C TYR A 51 -5.79 15.62 17.55
N ASP A 52 -6.40 15.68 16.36
CA ASP A 52 -7.77 15.22 16.13
C ASP A 52 -7.81 13.70 16.00
N PHE A 53 -8.63 13.00 16.79
CA PHE A 53 -8.91 11.59 16.55
C PHE A 53 -9.71 11.42 15.26
N ILE A 54 -9.27 10.54 14.36
CA ILE A 54 -9.92 10.27 13.08
C ILE A 54 -10.15 8.77 12.86
N SER A 55 -11.06 8.44 11.93
CA SER A 55 -11.19 7.07 11.43
C SER A 55 -9.89 6.63 10.75
N ASP A 56 -9.57 5.35 10.90
CA ASP A 56 -8.39 4.75 10.29
C ASP A 56 -8.46 4.84 8.75
N PRO A 57 -7.51 5.50 8.08
CA PRO A 57 -7.50 5.59 6.62
C PRO A 57 -7.10 4.29 5.93
N TYR A 58 -6.52 3.34 6.67
CA TYR A 58 -6.12 2.02 6.18
C TYR A 58 -6.76 0.94 7.05
N PRO A 59 -8.09 0.72 6.91
CA PRO A 59 -8.75 -0.34 7.66
C PRO A 59 -8.11 -1.70 7.35
N ILE A 60 -8.04 -2.56 8.36
CA ILE A 60 -7.48 -3.90 8.20
C ILE A 60 -8.32 -4.64 7.14
N PRO A 61 -7.72 -5.11 6.05
CA PRO A 61 -8.47 -5.72 4.97
C PRO A 61 -9.03 -7.08 5.42
N GLY A 62 -10.28 -7.36 5.03
CA GLY A 62 -10.79 -8.72 4.97
C GLY A 62 -10.10 -9.46 3.83
N VAL A 63 -9.50 -10.60 4.12
CA VAL A 63 -8.80 -11.42 3.13
C VAL A 63 -9.37 -12.82 3.22
N ASP A 64 -9.95 -13.29 2.12
CA ASP A 64 -10.45 -14.66 2.04
C ASP A 64 -9.29 -15.64 2.20
N ASP A 65 -9.50 -16.65 3.03
CA ASP A 65 -8.58 -17.76 3.18
C ASP A 65 -8.38 -18.45 1.81
N ASP A 66 -7.16 -18.95 1.56
CA ASP A 66 -6.68 -19.50 0.28
C ASP A 66 -6.48 -18.52 -0.89
N SER A 67 -6.87 -17.25 -0.76
CA SER A 67 -6.64 -16.24 -1.81
C SER A 67 -5.15 -15.97 -2.07
N ILE A 68 -4.82 -15.42 -3.24
CA ILE A 68 -3.45 -14.93 -3.53
C ILE A 68 -3.06 -13.84 -2.51
N GLY A 69 -4.02 -13.05 -2.04
CA GLY A 69 -3.82 -12.05 -0.98
C GLY A 69 -3.38 -12.69 0.34
N ALA A 70 -4.04 -13.77 0.76
CA ALA A 70 -3.68 -14.53 1.96
C ALA A 70 -2.26 -15.10 1.86
N LYS A 71 -1.91 -15.74 0.74
CA LYS A 71 -0.56 -16.28 0.52
C LYS A 71 0.53 -15.20 0.63
N ARG A 72 0.28 -14.01 0.08
CA ARG A 72 1.22 -12.87 0.14
C ARG A 72 1.30 -12.26 1.55
N ARG A 73 0.18 -12.19 2.26
CA ARG A 73 0.13 -11.79 3.67
C ARG A 73 0.98 -12.74 4.52
N ASP A 74 0.79 -14.06 4.36
CA ASP A 74 1.47 -15.07 5.17
C ASP A 74 2.98 -15.09 4.88
N GLU A 75 3.36 -14.95 3.61
CA GLU A 75 4.77 -14.76 3.20
C GLU A 75 5.40 -13.52 3.86
N ALA A 76 4.67 -12.40 3.89
CA ALA A 76 5.14 -11.17 4.53
C ALA A 76 5.21 -11.29 6.05
N TRP A 77 4.21 -11.95 6.66
CA TRP A 77 4.16 -12.19 8.11
C TRP A 77 5.34 -13.05 8.54
N ALA A 78 5.57 -14.19 7.88
CA ALA A 78 6.70 -15.08 8.16
C ALA A 78 8.05 -14.37 8.00
N ALA A 79 8.15 -13.40 7.09
CA ALA A 79 9.38 -12.64 6.88
C ALA A 79 9.67 -11.64 8.01
N ILE A 80 8.66 -11.06 8.67
CA ILE A 80 8.87 -10.03 9.70
C ILE A 80 8.56 -10.49 11.12
N SER A 81 7.82 -11.57 11.32
CA SER A 81 7.45 -12.05 12.65
C SER A 81 8.64 -12.29 13.59
N PRO A 82 9.81 -12.80 13.13
CA PRO A 82 10.98 -12.95 14.02
C PRO A 82 11.51 -11.61 14.54
N LEU A 83 11.32 -10.51 13.78
CA LEU A 83 11.71 -9.18 14.24
C LEU A 83 10.74 -8.64 15.29
N LEU A 84 9.45 -8.95 15.15
CA LEU A 84 8.40 -8.45 16.03
C LEU A 84 8.51 -9.00 17.45
N GLU A 85 9.19 -10.13 17.66
CA GLU A 85 9.58 -10.63 18.99
C GLU A 85 10.44 -9.62 19.78
N HIS A 86 11.16 -8.75 19.07
CA HIS A 86 11.98 -7.67 19.60
C HIS A 86 11.35 -6.29 19.33
N TYR A 87 10.02 -6.18 19.47
CA TYR A 87 9.24 -5.02 19.06
C TYR A 87 9.82 -3.67 19.48
N GLN A 88 10.15 -3.48 20.76
CA GLN A 88 10.69 -2.23 21.28
C GLN A 88 12.04 -1.88 20.65
N SER A 89 12.92 -2.87 20.47
CA SER A 89 14.22 -2.71 19.81
C SER A 89 14.07 -2.29 18.34
N LEU A 90 13.00 -2.67 17.65
CA LEU A 90 12.73 -2.20 16.27
C LEU A 90 12.42 -0.71 16.17
N LEU A 91 11.97 -0.09 17.26
CA LEU A 91 11.66 1.35 17.26
C LEU A 91 12.95 2.19 17.39
N ILE A 92 14.01 1.61 17.94
CA ILE A 92 15.33 2.24 18.07
C ILE A 92 16.14 2.02 16.79
N LYS A 93 16.58 3.10 16.13
CA LYS A 93 17.22 3.04 14.80
C LYS A 93 18.43 2.08 14.72
N ASN A 94 19.32 2.11 15.72
CA ASN A 94 20.54 1.30 15.71
C ASN A 94 20.23 -0.18 15.93
N GLU A 95 19.43 -0.49 16.94
CA GLU A 95 18.97 -1.86 17.23
C GLU A 95 18.17 -2.44 16.07
N ARG A 96 17.23 -1.67 15.51
CA ARG A 96 16.49 -2.04 14.30
C ARG A 96 17.43 -2.43 13.16
N ASN A 97 18.46 -1.63 12.89
CA ASN A 97 19.40 -1.92 11.81
C ASN A 97 20.17 -3.20 12.05
N ARG A 98 20.61 -3.43 13.30
CA ARG A 98 21.27 -4.67 13.72
C ARG A 98 20.36 -5.88 13.52
N LEU A 99 19.15 -5.86 14.06
CA LEU A 99 18.17 -6.95 13.94
C LEU A 99 17.84 -7.27 12.48
N ILE A 100 17.58 -6.25 11.65
CA ILE A 100 17.34 -6.47 10.21
C ILE A 100 18.58 -7.08 9.55
N ASN A 101 19.80 -6.63 9.88
CA ASN A 101 21.02 -7.20 9.29
C ASN A 101 21.26 -8.65 9.71
N GLU A 102 20.92 -9.01 10.94
CA GLU A 102 20.97 -10.40 11.42
C GLU A 102 19.97 -11.28 10.66
N LEU A 103 18.73 -10.83 10.53
CA LEU A 103 17.68 -11.52 9.78
C LEU A 103 18.04 -11.72 8.29
N LEU A 104 18.68 -10.72 7.67
CA LEU A 104 19.04 -10.79 6.26
C LEU A 104 20.04 -11.91 5.93
N LYS A 105 20.74 -12.47 6.93
CA LYS A 105 21.65 -13.60 6.74
C LYS A 105 20.92 -14.91 6.40
N SER A 106 19.63 -15.03 6.74
CA SER A 106 18.87 -16.28 6.61
C SER A 106 17.56 -16.19 5.83
N THR A 107 16.96 -15.00 5.63
CA THR A 107 15.61 -14.89 5.04
C THR A 107 15.51 -15.05 3.53
N GLY A 108 16.61 -14.87 2.78
CA GLY A 108 16.58 -14.82 1.31
C GLY A 108 15.77 -13.64 0.74
N LYS A 109 15.26 -12.72 1.57
CA LYS A 109 14.51 -11.53 1.15
C LYS A 109 15.42 -10.29 1.10
N PRO A 110 15.25 -9.39 0.12
CA PRO A 110 15.97 -8.13 0.11
C PRO A 110 15.61 -7.24 1.31
N ARG A 111 16.57 -6.44 1.79
CA ARG A 111 16.34 -5.43 2.85
C ARG A 111 15.15 -4.51 2.56
N LEU A 112 14.97 -4.15 1.30
CA LEU A 112 13.85 -3.31 0.87
C LEU A 112 12.50 -3.98 1.12
N TYR A 113 12.39 -5.29 0.92
CA TYR A 113 11.16 -6.03 1.18
C TYR A 113 10.84 -6.00 2.68
N ILE A 114 11.79 -6.38 3.53
CA ILE A 114 11.61 -6.39 5.00
C ILE A 114 11.21 -5.01 5.53
N THR A 115 11.91 -3.96 5.12
CA THR A 115 11.62 -2.59 5.58
C THR A 115 10.24 -2.10 5.13
N ARG A 116 9.80 -2.47 3.91
CA ARG A 116 8.43 -2.15 3.44
C ARG A 116 7.36 -2.89 4.23
N GLN A 117 7.58 -4.16 4.58
CA GLN A 117 6.61 -4.93 5.36
C GLN A 117 6.50 -4.40 6.81
N LEU A 118 7.61 -4.04 7.45
CA LEU A 118 7.57 -3.41 8.78
C LEU A 118 6.80 -2.09 8.78
N ARG A 119 7.05 -1.22 7.79
CA ARG A 119 6.29 0.03 7.63
C ARG A 119 4.81 -0.24 7.42
N ARG A 120 4.48 -1.13 6.49
CA ARG A 120 3.10 -1.54 6.21
C ARG A 120 2.39 -2.05 7.47
N TYR A 121 3.06 -2.89 8.27
CA TYR A 121 2.54 -3.40 9.53
C TYR A 121 2.18 -2.27 10.50
N TRP A 122 3.10 -1.34 10.75
CA TRP A 122 2.86 -0.22 11.65
C TRP A 122 1.82 0.77 11.12
N GLN A 123 1.86 1.12 9.83
CA GLN A 123 0.96 2.13 9.26
C GLN A 123 -0.49 1.65 9.19
N ARG A 124 -0.73 0.33 9.13
CA ARG A 124 -2.05 -0.26 8.80
C ARG A 124 -2.65 -1.17 9.87
N GLY A 125 -2.32 -0.94 11.13
CA GLY A 125 -3.09 -1.56 12.22
C GLY A 125 -2.40 -2.68 12.99
N MET A 126 -1.12 -2.96 12.71
CA MET A 126 -0.29 -3.91 13.46
C MET A 126 -0.93 -5.30 13.62
N ALA A 127 -1.61 -5.78 12.58
CA ALA A 127 -2.18 -7.12 12.51
C ALA A 127 -1.60 -7.88 11.31
N PRO A 128 -1.61 -9.23 11.28
CA PRO A 128 -1.14 -9.97 10.11
C PRO A 128 -1.81 -9.51 8.81
N ASN A 129 -3.14 -9.31 8.82
CA ASN A 129 -3.89 -8.83 7.65
C ASN A 129 -3.47 -7.43 7.17
N ALA A 130 -2.82 -6.60 8.00
CA ALA A 130 -2.25 -5.31 7.58
C ALA A 130 -1.21 -5.47 6.45
N LEU A 131 -0.56 -6.65 6.38
CA LEU A 131 0.45 -6.99 5.37
C LEU A 131 -0.15 -7.40 4.02
N ALA A 132 -1.46 -7.65 3.96
CA ALA A 132 -2.11 -8.06 2.72
C ALA A 132 -1.98 -6.98 1.63
N PRO A 133 -1.77 -7.37 0.36
CA PRO A 133 -1.75 -6.43 -0.76
C PRO A 133 -3.11 -5.76 -0.98
N ASP A 134 -3.07 -4.54 -1.52
CA ASP A 134 -4.29 -3.77 -1.85
C ASP A 134 -4.87 -4.20 -3.22
N TYR A 135 -5.04 -5.51 -3.44
CA TYR A 135 -5.50 -6.03 -4.73
C TYR A 135 -6.91 -5.58 -5.09
N HIS A 136 -7.73 -5.23 -4.10
CA HIS A 136 -9.04 -4.61 -4.31
C HIS A 136 -8.94 -3.26 -5.04
N ASN A 137 -7.81 -2.55 -4.93
CA ASN A 137 -7.54 -1.30 -5.63
C ASN A 137 -6.88 -1.51 -7.00
N CYS A 138 -6.68 -2.76 -7.41
CA CYS A 138 -5.92 -3.12 -8.59
C CYS A 138 -6.80 -3.72 -9.71
N GLY A 139 -6.27 -3.75 -10.93
CA GLY A 139 -6.88 -4.45 -12.07
C GLY A 139 -7.93 -3.66 -12.84
N ALA A 140 -8.76 -2.85 -12.17
CA ALA A 140 -9.88 -2.14 -12.79
C ALA A 140 -10.76 -3.07 -13.65
N LYS A 141 -10.99 -4.31 -13.17
CA LYS A 141 -11.70 -5.35 -13.92
C LYS A 141 -13.10 -4.84 -14.28
N GLY A 142 -13.45 -4.92 -15.57
CA GLY A 142 -14.74 -4.46 -16.09
C GLY A 142 -14.88 -2.94 -16.24
N ARG A 143 -13.86 -2.14 -15.88
CA ARG A 143 -13.85 -0.69 -16.11
C ARG A 143 -12.98 -0.37 -17.33
N PRO A 144 -13.53 0.26 -18.39
CA PRO A 144 -12.73 0.69 -19.52
C PRO A 144 -11.78 1.82 -19.10
N ARG A 145 -10.52 1.77 -19.56
CA ARG A 145 -9.53 2.81 -19.31
C ARG A 145 -9.56 3.84 -20.44
N ARG A 146 -10.62 4.67 -20.46
CA ARG A 146 -10.90 5.64 -21.54
C ARG A 146 -10.66 7.10 -21.15
N GLU A 147 -10.55 7.39 -19.86
CA GLU A 147 -10.11 8.69 -19.33
C GLU A 147 -8.58 8.76 -19.33
N VAL A 148 -7.97 8.84 -20.50
CA VAL A 148 -6.51 8.92 -20.61
C VAL A 148 -6.07 9.97 -21.61
N GLU A 149 -5.33 10.97 -21.12
CA GLU A 149 -4.69 11.99 -21.97
C GLU A 149 -3.53 11.41 -22.79
N GLN A 150 -2.87 10.37 -22.26
CA GLN A 150 -1.73 9.72 -22.89
C GLN A 150 -2.07 8.28 -23.27
N LYS A 151 -1.55 7.83 -24.42
CA LYS A 151 -1.69 6.44 -24.85
C LYS A 151 -1.17 5.48 -23.77
N VAL A 152 -2.01 4.52 -23.39
CA VAL A 152 -1.65 3.39 -22.55
C VAL A 152 -0.95 2.28 -23.36
N GLY A 153 -0.01 1.58 -22.72
CA GLY A 153 0.71 0.47 -23.33
C GLY A 153 1.99 0.88 -24.06
N PRO A 154 2.58 -0.03 -24.87
CA PRO A 154 3.89 0.19 -25.49
C PRO A 154 3.93 1.43 -26.41
N LYS A 155 5.05 2.15 -26.32
CA LYS A 155 5.38 3.22 -27.27
C LYS A 155 5.49 2.63 -28.67
N ARG A 156 5.10 3.42 -29.68
CA ARG A 156 5.22 3.01 -31.08
C ARG A 156 6.70 2.94 -31.45
N THR A 157 7.17 1.78 -31.92
CA THR A 157 8.58 1.55 -32.27
C THR A 157 8.81 1.25 -33.75
N ILE A 158 7.80 0.76 -34.47
CA ILE A 158 7.95 0.29 -35.86
C ILE A 158 7.75 1.42 -36.88
N THR A 159 6.72 2.24 -36.69
CA THR A 159 6.32 3.24 -37.69
C THR A 159 6.43 4.65 -37.09
N PRO A 160 6.89 5.65 -37.87
CA PRO A 160 6.90 7.04 -37.43
C PRO A 160 5.53 7.52 -36.98
N GLY A 161 5.48 8.28 -35.88
CA GLY A 161 4.28 8.94 -35.37
C GLY A 161 3.99 8.67 -33.89
N VAL A 162 3.06 9.45 -33.33
CA VAL A 162 2.63 9.34 -31.93
C VAL A 162 1.47 8.37 -31.83
N GLY A 163 1.44 7.58 -30.75
CA GLY A 163 0.30 6.72 -30.47
C GLY A 163 -0.89 7.51 -29.95
N VAL A 164 -2.09 7.17 -30.41
CA VAL A 164 -3.34 7.85 -30.04
C VAL A 164 -3.99 7.10 -28.86
N PRO A 165 -4.50 7.80 -27.83
CA PRO A 165 -5.29 7.18 -26.77
C PRO A 165 -6.63 6.68 -27.31
N VAL A 166 -7.13 5.56 -26.76
CA VAL A 166 -8.46 5.03 -27.11
C VAL A 166 -9.48 5.65 -26.17
N THR A 167 -10.09 6.76 -26.60
CA THR A 167 -11.21 7.43 -25.91
C THR A 167 -12.53 6.67 -26.12
N GLU A 168 -13.62 7.12 -25.48
CA GLU A 168 -14.96 6.56 -25.72
C GLU A 168 -15.38 6.70 -27.18
N GLU A 169 -15.19 7.88 -27.77
CA GLU A 169 -15.50 8.18 -29.18
C GLU A 169 -14.76 7.23 -30.13
N VAL A 170 -13.46 7.01 -29.89
CA VAL A 170 -12.65 6.08 -30.68
C VAL A 170 -13.15 4.65 -30.49
N ALA A 171 -13.51 4.25 -29.26
CA ALA A 171 -14.06 2.93 -28.98
C ALA A 171 -15.42 2.70 -29.65
N GLU A 172 -16.26 3.73 -29.75
CA GLU A 172 -17.53 3.69 -30.49
C GLU A 172 -17.32 3.50 -31.99
N LEU A 173 -16.36 4.21 -32.58
CA LEU A 173 -15.96 4.00 -33.99
C LEU A 173 -15.53 2.54 -34.25
N PHE A 174 -14.71 1.97 -33.36
CA PHE A 174 -14.33 0.56 -33.47
C PHE A 174 -15.54 -0.37 -33.33
N ARG A 175 -16.47 -0.08 -32.41
CA ARG A 175 -17.69 -0.87 -32.23
C ARG A 175 -18.56 -0.85 -33.48
N MET A 176 -18.81 0.33 -34.06
CA MET A 176 -19.58 0.47 -35.31
C MET A 176 -18.94 -0.32 -36.46
N ALA A 177 -17.62 -0.29 -36.59
CA ALA A 177 -16.92 -1.04 -37.62
C ALA A 177 -17.01 -2.57 -37.39
N LEU A 178 -16.86 -3.02 -36.15
CA LEU A 178 -17.00 -4.43 -35.78
C LEU A 178 -18.42 -4.94 -36.05
N ASP A 179 -19.43 -4.23 -35.55
CA ASP A 179 -20.84 -4.57 -35.69
C ASP A 179 -21.29 -4.52 -37.16
N GLY A 180 -20.80 -3.54 -37.93
CA GLY A 180 -21.20 -3.34 -39.31
C GLY A 180 -20.55 -4.26 -40.32
N PHE A 181 -19.30 -4.68 -40.10
CA PHE A 181 -18.50 -5.39 -41.13
C PHE A 181 -17.93 -6.73 -40.69
N TYR A 182 -17.74 -6.96 -39.39
CA TYR A 182 -17.03 -8.15 -38.91
C TYR A 182 -17.96 -9.14 -38.18
N LEU A 183 -18.99 -8.66 -37.48
CA LEU A 183 -19.90 -9.49 -36.71
C LEU A 183 -21.20 -9.84 -37.46
N THR A 184 -21.55 -9.09 -38.50
CA THR A 184 -22.74 -9.27 -39.35
C THR A 184 -22.50 -10.11 -40.60
N ASN A 185 -21.25 -10.43 -40.95
CA ASN A 185 -20.95 -11.26 -42.10
C ASN A 185 -21.12 -12.75 -41.76
N GLU A 186 -22.14 -13.39 -42.34
CA GLU A 186 -22.11 -14.83 -42.59
C GLU A 186 -20.82 -15.16 -43.37
N LYS A 187 -20.16 -16.26 -43.01
CA LYS A 187 -18.90 -16.68 -43.63
C LYS A 187 -19.03 -16.61 -45.15
N VAL A 188 -18.21 -15.78 -45.79
CA VAL A 188 -18.04 -15.83 -47.24
C VAL A 188 -17.55 -17.25 -47.60
N PRO A 189 -18.23 -17.97 -48.51
CA PRO A 189 -17.88 -19.34 -48.89
C PRO A 189 -16.46 -19.48 -49.44
#